data_AF-A0A0J6L6G4-F1
#
_entry.id   AF-A0A0J6L6G4-F1
#
_cell.length_a   1.000
_cell.length_b   1.000
_cell.length_c   1.000
_cell.angle_alpha   90.00
_cell.angle_beta   90.00
_cell.angle_gamma   90.00
#
_symmetry.space_group_name_H-M   'P 1'
#
loop_
_entity.id
_entity.type
_entity.pdbx_description
1 polymer ?
#
loop_
_entity_poly.entity_id
_entity_poly.type
_entity_poly.pdbx_seq_one_letter_code
_entity_poly.pdbx_strand_id
1 'polypeptide(L)'
;MVTEENYKKIYKNTGIKLLDEESYIILKKLEKKAHYFKLGILCGFIFVFLLCFSYREVEIGQSPFEEKSILGYAPYILFALVIRGLSSYFWRYLIYRKVKSIYEQQMDKKTVEKSDDSNILEKIKAIWKWVWRAILKFSGFIWKIIHLIVSPDLLAAKTFKSKIHEFVKENSKRLHKEDSSENEKNGVSNLDEEPLEKREHEVSSSDETPFENEKLEDSSQTSRTDNKTVNECSENYIDKDDLCIQCNDSMKFMTKFYIKFANWNNLILSVVLTIIIMLVGIDKDFTNQKGIIYTLFILLLLRLLSRTIEIAKAFYDDVVQVGIRIYKRQNEKIYLHDWKNSYIRKPLRISLAIHSLLELVLMFTCAYILTFIMFGNQIGFQDKENEKSFKHEMVTEVKNEQNITKVYIEKESSSSKINDYIVEGKVYEFFVYAVSICFFNISYINYGVPWWNILHVWQVTMSMVLIILCIAAYFGRSDDMYKRESDFFARTLEEVNGQKPMRENKKESQ
;
A
#
# COMPACT_ATOMS: atom_id res chain seq x y z
N MET A 1 -2.11 14.70 -25.04
CA MET A 1 -2.40 16.14 -25.21
C MET A 1 -3.62 16.56 -24.38
N VAL A 2 -4.83 16.02 -24.60
CA VAL A 2 -6.05 16.38 -23.83
C VAL A 2 -5.89 16.30 -22.29
N THR A 3 -5.13 15.33 -21.78
CA THR A 3 -4.93 15.14 -20.33
C THR A 3 -4.03 16.17 -19.66
N GLU A 4 -3.12 16.80 -20.41
CA GLU A 4 -2.24 17.84 -19.88
C GLU A 4 -2.92 19.20 -19.88
N GLU A 5 -3.71 19.49 -20.92
CA GLU A 5 -4.56 20.68 -20.98
C GLU A 5 -5.62 20.66 -19.87
N ASN A 6 -6.31 19.52 -19.68
CA ASN A 6 -7.25 19.34 -18.58
C ASN A 6 -6.58 19.52 -17.21
N TYR A 7 -5.35 19.02 -17.04
CA TYR A 7 -4.59 19.22 -15.81
C TYR A 7 -4.25 20.70 -15.59
N LYS A 8 -3.69 21.39 -16.59
CA LYS A 8 -3.38 22.83 -16.51
C LYS A 8 -4.64 23.65 -16.22
N LYS A 9 -5.77 23.26 -16.80
CA LYS A 9 -7.06 23.93 -16.60
C LYS A 9 -7.61 23.75 -15.19
N ILE A 10 -7.48 22.55 -14.62
CA ILE A 10 -7.92 22.25 -13.24
C ILE A 10 -6.97 22.91 -12.24
N TYR A 11 -5.67 22.63 -12.33
CA TYR A 11 -4.69 22.97 -11.29
C TYR A 11 -4.12 24.39 -11.41
N LYS A 12 -4.24 25.07 -12.56
CA LYS A 12 -3.75 26.44 -12.84
C LYS A 12 -2.42 26.75 -12.13
N ASN A 13 -2.31 27.91 -11.47
CA ASN A 13 -1.20 28.34 -10.64
C ASN A 13 -1.39 28.00 -9.16
N THR A 14 -2.31 27.08 -8.83
CA THR A 14 -2.63 26.76 -7.44
C THR A 14 -1.49 25.95 -6.84
N GLY A 15 -0.77 26.51 -5.86
CA GLY A 15 0.31 25.82 -5.14
C GLY A 15 -0.18 24.61 -4.32
N ILE A 16 0.75 23.75 -3.90
CA ILE A 16 0.49 22.77 -2.83
C ILE A 16 0.63 23.50 -1.49
N LYS A 17 -0.24 23.18 -0.52
CA LYS A 17 -0.26 23.84 0.79
C LYS A 17 1.04 23.60 1.55
N LEU A 18 1.51 24.61 2.27
CA LEU A 18 2.66 24.51 3.17
C LEU A 18 2.43 23.41 4.24
N LEU A 19 1.21 23.31 4.78
CA LEU A 19 0.83 22.24 5.70
C LEU A 19 1.03 20.83 5.11
N ASP A 20 0.74 20.64 3.81
CA ASP A 20 0.95 19.37 3.12
C ASP A 20 2.44 19.10 2.88
N GLU A 21 3.24 20.14 2.58
CA GLU A 21 4.70 20.07 2.49
C GLU A 21 5.32 19.60 3.82
N GLU A 22 5.01 20.29 4.92
CA GLU A 22 5.51 19.96 6.27
C GLU A 22 5.10 18.54 6.70
N SER A 23 3.83 18.20 6.50
CA SER A 23 3.30 16.86 6.81
C SER A 23 3.98 15.78 5.98
N TYR A 24 4.21 16.04 4.69
CA TYR A 24 4.92 15.13 3.78
C TYR A 24 6.36 14.88 4.25
N ILE A 25 7.09 15.93 4.64
CA ILE A 25 8.48 15.82 5.13
C ILE A 25 8.55 14.95 6.38
N ILE A 26 7.66 15.17 7.35
CA ILE A 26 7.60 14.37 8.59
C ILE A 26 7.31 12.90 8.26
N LEU A 27 6.29 12.64 7.44
CA LEU A 27 5.92 11.28 7.02
C LEU A 27 7.04 10.59 6.25
N LYS A 28 7.78 11.34 5.42
CA LYS A 28 8.92 10.81 4.65
C LYS A 28 10.13 10.50 5.54
N LYS A 29 10.40 11.31 6.56
CA LYS A 29 11.43 11.01 7.58
C LYS A 29 11.06 9.76 8.38
N LEU A 30 9.80 9.61 8.77
CA LEU A 30 9.30 8.38 9.39
C LEU A 30 9.43 7.17 8.46
N GLU A 31 9.12 7.32 7.18
CA GLU A 31 9.31 6.27 6.17
C GLU A 31 10.78 5.81 6.09
N LYS A 32 11.74 6.75 6.05
CA LYS A 32 13.18 6.43 6.04
C LYS A 32 13.60 5.65 7.30
N LYS A 33 13.18 6.09 8.49
CA LYS A 33 13.47 5.37 9.75
C LYS A 33 12.87 3.97 9.75
N ALA A 34 11.61 3.86 9.31
CA ALA A 34 10.94 2.58 9.20
C ALA A 34 11.64 1.65 8.20
N HIS A 35 12.21 2.18 7.11
CA HIS A 35 12.98 1.40 6.12
C HIS A 35 14.11 0.59 6.75
N TYR A 36 14.95 1.23 7.57
CA TYR A 36 16.06 0.54 8.24
C TYR A 36 15.58 -0.52 9.22
N PHE A 37 14.54 -0.20 10.00
CA PHE A 37 13.92 -1.17 10.91
C PHE A 37 13.38 -2.40 10.17
N LYS A 38 12.75 -2.19 9.01
CA LYS A 38 12.23 -3.27 8.15
C LYS A 38 13.33 -4.15 7.58
N LEU A 39 14.40 -3.52 7.07
CA LEU A 39 15.55 -4.26 6.56
C LEU A 39 16.15 -5.12 7.67
N GLY A 40 16.26 -4.58 8.89
CA GLY A 40 16.67 -5.34 10.07
C GLY A 40 15.78 -6.55 10.36
N ILE A 41 14.46 -6.40 10.33
CA ILE A 41 13.52 -7.53 10.52
C ILE A 41 13.70 -8.58 9.42
N LEU A 42 13.81 -8.16 8.15
CA LEU A 42 13.94 -9.09 7.03
C LEU A 42 15.28 -9.85 7.08
N CYS A 43 16.38 -9.14 7.32
CA CYS A 43 17.70 -9.75 7.49
C CYS A 43 17.72 -10.67 8.71
N GLY A 44 17.12 -10.26 9.83
CA GLY A 44 16.98 -11.09 11.02
C GLY A 44 16.16 -12.35 10.76
N PHE A 45 15.05 -12.24 10.02
CA PHE A 45 14.26 -13.39 9.60
C PHE A 45 15.06 -14.33 8.71
N ILE A 46 15.75 -13.83 7.68
CA ILE A 46 16.57 -14.65 6.79
C ILE A 46 17.66 -15.37 7.59
N PHE A 47 18.31 -14.66 8.51
CA PHE A 47 19.34 -15.24 9.37
C PHE A 47 18.79 -16.36 10.26
N VAL A 48 17.67 -16.11 10.95
CA VAL A 48 17.00 -17.13 11.79
C VAL A 48 16.49 -18.29 10.94
N PHE A 49 15.94 -18.03 9.75
CA PHE A 49 15.46 -19.06 8.83
C PHE A 49 16.60 -19.97 8.36
N LEU A 50 17.73 -19.39 7.95
CA LEU A 50 18.89 -20.13 7.48
C LEU A 50 19.55 -20.94 8.60
N LEU A 51 19.71 -20.37 9.80
CA LEU A 51 20.41 -21.03 10.89
C LEU A 51 19.54 -22.03 11.66
N CYS A 52 18.29 -21.68 11.95
CA CYS A 52 17.48 -22.44 12.90
C CYS A 52 16.52 -23.42 12.22
N PHE A 53 16.10 -23.15 10.98
CA PHE A 53 14.98 -23.86 10.36
C PHE A 53 15.33 -24.58 9.07
N SER A 54 16.25 -24.07 8.26
CA SER A 54 16.49 -24.60 6.92
C SER A 54 16.78 -26.10 6.90
N TYR A 55 17.60 -26.58 7.84
CA TYR A 55 17.99 -27.99 7.92
C TYR A 55 17.08 -28.86 8.79
N ARG A 56 16.02 -28.30 9.40
CA ARG A 56 15.09 -29.11 10.17
C ARG A 56 14.21 -29.93 9.23
N GLU A 57 14.04 -31.20 9.58
CA GLU A 57 13.08 -32.08 8.94
C GLU A 57 11.68 -31.75 9.45
N VAL A 58 10.71 -31.69 8.53
CA VAL A 58 9.30 -31.55 8.85
C VAL A 58 8.75 -32.95 9.02
N GLU A 59 8.30 -33.27 10.24
CA GLU A 59 7.72 -34.58 10.52
C GLU A 59 6.26 -34.64 10.10
N ILE A 60 5.87 -35.80 9.59
CA ILE A 60 4.49 -36.05 9.20
C ILE A 60 3.68 -36.25 10.47
N GLY A 61 2.46 -35.70 10.52
CA GLY A 61 1.58 -35.96 11.66
C GLY A 61 1.36 -37.46 11.86
N GLN A 62 1.81 -38.00 13.00
CA GLN A 62 1.78 -39.44 13.34
C GLN A 62 0.38 -40.08 13.38
N SER A 63 -0.69 -39.31 13.20
CA SER A 63 -2.05 -39.83 13.03
C SER A 63 -2.78 -38.99 11.98
N PRO A 64 -3.59 -39.58 11.09
CA PRO A 64 -4.51 -38.80 10.27
C PRO A 64 -5.32 -37.87 11.19
N PHE A 65 -5.57 -36.63 10.75
CA PHE A 65 -6.44 -35.66 11.45
C PHE A 65 -7.91 -36.12 11.57
N GLU A 66 -8.17 -37.41 11.35
CA GLU A 66 -9.46 -38.05 11.37
C GLU A 66 -10.01 -38.19 12.80
N GLU A 67 -11.34 -38.09 12.87
CA GLU A 67 -12.18 -38.41 14.04
C GLU A 67 -12.41 -37.36 15.14
N LYS A 68 -12.14 -36.08 14.89
CA LYS A 68 -12.94 -35.04 15.55
C LYS A 68 -13.98 -34.49 14.58
N SER A 69 -15.25 -34.59 14.96
CA SER A 69 -16.35 -33.95 14.23
C SER A 69 -16.00 -32.47 14.02
N ILE A 70 -16.45 -31.88 12.90
CA ILE A 70 -16.26 -30.44 12.60
C ILE A 70 -16.65 -29.57 13.81
N LEU A 71 -17.62 -30.03 14.60
CA LEU A 71 -18.04 -29.41 15.87
C LEU A 71 -16.91 -29.29 16.89
N GLY A 72 -16.04 -30.28 17.01
CA GLY A 72 -14.88 -30.27 17.89
C GLY A 72 -13.82 -29.24 17.50
N TYR A 73 -13.80 -28.80 16.24
CA TYR A 73 -12.91 -27.77 15.72
C TYR A 73 -13.54 -26.37 15.61
N ALA A 74 -14.86 -26.26 15.79
CA ALA A 74 -15.59 -25.00 15.77
C ALA A 74 -15.00 -23.88 16.66
N PRO A 75 -14.57 -24.13 17.92
CA PRO A 75 -14.00 -23.06 18.75
C PRO A 75 -12.69 -22.51 18.17
N TYR A 76 -11.86 -23.35 17.56
CA TYR A 76 -10.60 -22.95 16.92
C TYR A 76 -10.84 -22.12 15.66
N ILE A 77 -11.82 -22.51 14.83
CA ILE A 77 -12.24 -21.74 13.65
C ILE A 77 -12.76 -20.36 14.09
N LEU A 78 -13.64 -20.33 15.10
CA LEU A 78 -14.21 -19.08 15.61
C LEU A 78 -13.12 -18.16 16.18
N PHE A 79 -12.18 -18.72 16.95
CA PHE A 79 -11.05 -17.99 17.49
C PHE A 79 -10.15 -17.41 16.39
N ALA A 80 -9.81 -18.21 15.36
CA ALA A 80 -9.04 -17.75 14.21
C ALA A 80 -9.76 -16.61 13.46
N LEU A 81 -11.07 -16.70 13.29
CA LEU A 81 -11.88 -15.65 12.65
C LEU A 81 -11.88 -14.35 13.47
N VAL A 82 -12.06 -14.43 14.79
CA VAL A 82 -12.07 -13.27 15.69
C VAL A 82 -10.70 -12.60 15.70
N ILE A 83 -9.62 -13.36 15.93
CA ILE A 83 -8.26 -12.82 15.95
C ILE A 83 -7.91 -12.17 14.62
N ARG A 84 -8.25 -12.81 13.50
CA ARG A 84 -7.98 -12.25 12.17
C ARG A 84 -8.72 -10.93 11.97
N GLY A 85 -10.01 -10.89 12.29
CA GLY A 85 -10.83 -9.68 12.17
C GLY A 85 -10.25 -8.54 13.01
N LEU A 86 -9.97 -8.80 14.30
CA LEU A 86 -9.39 -7.80 15.21
C LEU A 86 -8.03 -7.31 14.73
N SER A 87 -7.13 -8.22 14.37
CA SER A 87 -5.78 -7.90 13.90
C SER A 87 -5.80 -7.02 12.65
N SER A 88 -6.61 -7.38 11.65
CA SER A 88 -6.72 -6.62 10.40
C SER A 88 -7.15 -5.17 10.61
N TYR A 89 -8.14 -4.95 11.49
CA TYR A 89 -8.61 -3.61 11.83
C TYR A 89 -7.64 -2.86 12.74
N PHE A 90 -7.07 -3.53 13.73
CA PHE A 90 -6.19 -2.94 14.74
C PHE A 90 -4.95 -2.31 14.09
N TRP A 91 -4.21 -3.06 13.27
CA TRP A 91 -2.99 -2.55 12.65
C TRP A 91 -3.26 -1.39 11.70
N ARG A 92 -4.33 -1.49 10.90
CA ARG A 92 -4.72 -0.40 9.99
C ARG A 92 -5.21 0.84 10.74
N TYR A 93 -5.86 0.66 11.90
CA TYR A 93 -6.20 1.77 12.78
C TYR A 93 -4.97 2.48 13.32
N LEU A 94 -3.94 1.74 13.77
CA LEU A 94 -2.69 2.34 14.25
C LEU A 94 -2.01 3.18 13.16
N ILE A 95 -1.93 2.66 11.94
CA ILE A 95 -1.37 3.38 10.79
C ILE A 95 -2.18 4.64 10.50
N TYR A 96 -3.52 4.51 10.41
CA TYR A 96 -4.41 5.64 10.20
C TYR A 96 -4.23 6.71 11.28
N ARG A 97 -4.25 6.32 12.56
CA ARG A 97 -4.07 7.22 13.70
C ARG A 97 -2.74 7.94 13.64
N LYS A 98 -1.66 7.25 13.25
CA LYS A 98 -0.34 7.87 13.12
C LYS A 98 -0.29 8.91 12.01
N VAL A 99 -0.85 8.60 10.83
CA VAL A 99 -0.93 9.57 9.71
C VAL A 99 -1.82 10.76 10.08
N LYS A 100 -3.00 10.50 10.65
CA LYS A 100 -3.94 11.53 11.11
C LYS A 100 -3.31 12.48 12.13
N SER A 101 -2.64 11.92 13.14
CA SER A 101 -2.01 12.69 14.22
C SER A 101 -0.94 13.67 13.71
N ILE A 102 -0.23 13.35 12.63
CA ILE A 102 0.77 14.26 12.05
C ILE A 102 0.11 15.49 11.44
N TYR A 103 -1.01 15.28 10.73
CA TYR A 103 -1.82 16.35 10.16
C TYR A 103 -2.49 17.18 11.26
N GLU A 104 -3.05 16.55 12.29
CA GLU A 104 -3.60 17.25 13.46
C GLU A 104 -2.54 18.11 14.14
N GLN A 105 -1.34 17.58 14.37
CA GLN A 105 -0.24 18.34 14.96
C GLN A 105 0.19 19.54 14.12
N GLN A 106 0.17 19.45 12.78
CA GLN A 106 0.49 20.61 11.93
C GLN A 106 -0.62 21.65 11.97
N MET A 107 -1.89 21.23 12.00
CA MET A 107 -3.03 22.14 12.18
C MET A 107 -2.99 22.84 13.54
N ASP A 108 -2.63 22.11 14.61
CA ASP A 108 -2.68 22.61 15.99
C ASP A 108 -1.45 23.47 16.35
N LYS A 109 -0.25 23.16 15.82
CA LYS A 109 0.99 23.95 16.06
C LYS A 109 0.89 25.41 15.61
N LYS A 110 -0.06 25.72 14.74
CA LYS A 110 -0.25 27.06 14.15
C LYS A 110 -1.56 27.72 14.58
N THR A 111 -2.36 27.04 15.40
CA THR A 111 -3.58 27.60 15.97
C THR A 111 -3.40 27.83 17.47
N VAL A 112 -2.76 28.94 17.86
CA VAL A 112 -2.91 29.50 19.22
C VAL A 112 -4.01 30.55 19.15
N GLU A 113 -5.26 30.10 19.28
CA GLU A 113 -6.33 30.81 19.99
C GLU A 113 -7.56 29.91 20.13
N LYS A 114 -8.18 29.96 21.31
CA LYS A 114 -9.28 29.12 21.81
C LYS A 114 -10.55 29.21 20.96
N SER A 115 -11.33 28.14 20.95
CA SER A 115 -12.74 28.23 21.40
C SER A 115 -13.26 26.85 21.81
N ASP A 116 -13.85 26.83 23.01
CA ASP A 116 -14.86 25.90 23.48
C ASP A 116 -16.13 26.12 22.64
N ASP A 117 -16.88 25.07 22.28
CA ASP A 117 -18.14 24.79 22.95
C ASP A 117 -18.76 23.47 22.47
N SER A 118 -19.44 22.84 23.42
CA SER A 118 -20.05 21.53 23.35
C SER A 118 -21.33 21.52 22.49
N ASN A 119 -21.43 20.58 21.54
CA ASN A 119 -22.65 20.36 20.76
C ASN A 119 -23.25 18.97 21.04
N ILE A 120 -24.02 18.90 22.12
CA ILE A 120 -24.79 17.70 22.54
C ILE A 120 -25.97 17.44 21.58
N LEU A 121 -26.42 18.47 20.86
CA LEU A 121 -27.59 18.40 19.97
C LEU A 121 -27.30 17.70 18.62
N GLU A 122 -26.06 17.75 18.12
CA GLU A 122 -25.65 17.00 16.91
C GLU A 122 -25.50 15.50 17.18
N LYS A 123 -25.05 15.12 18.39
CA LYS A 123 -24.93 13.70 18.79
C LYS A 123 -26.29 13.00 18.84
N ILE A 124 -27.37 13.70 19.24
CA ILE A 124 -28.72 13.13 19.34
C ILE A 124 -29.35 12.90 17.95
N LYS A 125 -29.14 13.81 16.99
CA LYS A 125 -29.58 13.61 15.58
C LYS A 125 -28.79 12.50 14.88
N ALA A 126 -27.52 12.30 15.22
CA ALA A 126 -26.70 11.21 14.70
C ALA A 126 -27.20 9.83 15.20
N ILE A 127 -27.63 9.74 16.47
CA ILE A 127 -28.16 8.50 17.09
C ILE A 127 -29.47 8.08 16.42
N TRP A 128 -30.41 8.99 16.16
CA TRP A 128 -31.68 8.66 15.49
C TRP A 128 -31.48 8.21 14.03
N LYS A 129 -30.52 8.83 13.33
CA LYS A 129 -30.11 8.44 11.96
C LYS A 129 -29.30 7.12 11.92
N TRP A 130 -28.75 6.69 13.06
CA TRP A 130 -28.05 5.41 13.24
C TRP A 130 -29.05 4.27 13.51
N VAL A 131 -30.05 4.50 14.35
CA VAL A 131 -31.13 3.55 14.66
C VAL A 131 -31.98 3.22 13.42
N TRP A 132 -32.38 4.22 12.63
CA TRP A 132 -33.15 3.98 11.39
C TRP A 132 -32.35 3.24 10.30
N ARG A 133 -31.02 3.45 10.26
CA ARG A 133 -30.09 2.71 9.36
C ARG A 133 -29.74 1.30 9.85
N ALA A 134 -30.01 0.99 11.12
CA ALA A 134 -29.81 -0.34 11.71
C ALA A 134 -30.98 -1.29 11.38
N ILE A 135 -32.21 -0.77 11.30
CA ILE A 135 -33.44 -1.55 11.07
C ILE A 135 -33.59 -2.02 9.60
N LEU A 136 -33.07 -1.27 8.62
CA LEU A 136 -33.18 -1.58 7.19
C LEU A 136 -32.11 -2.57 6.63
N LYS A 137 -31.19 -3.07 7.46
CA LYS A 137 -29.95 -3.73 7.00
C LYS A 137 -29.84 -5.23 7.29
N PHE A 138 -30.92 -5.98 7.44
CA PHE A 138 -30.79 -7.41 7.79
C PHE A 138 -30.21 -8.28 6.65
N SER A 139 -30.57 -8.04 5.38
CA SER A 139 -29.95 -8.74 4.23
C SER A 139 -28.52 -8.25 3.94
N GLY A 140 -28.28 -6.94 4.11
CA GLY A 140 -26.94 -6.36 4.02
C GLY A 140 -26.01 -6.71 5.18
N PHE A 141 -26.56 -7.16 6.31
CA PHE A 141 -25.80 -7.58 7.49
C PHE A 141 -25.16 -8.95 7.28
N ILE A 142 -25.91 -9.90 6.70
CA ILE A 142 -25.37 -11.20 6.30
C ILE A 142 -24.25 -11.01 5.27
N TRP A 143 -24.45 -10.17 4.24
CA TRP A 143 -23.40 -9.86 3.27
C TRP A 143 -22.19 -9.20 3.95
N LYS A 144 -22.39 -8.29 4.90
CA LYS A 144 -21.27 -7.70 5.67
C LYS A 144 -20.52 -8.72 6.52
N ILE A 145 -21.22 -9.67 7.14
CA ILE A 145 -20.58 -10.78 7.88
C ILE A 145 -19.78 -11.65 6.93
N ILE A 146 -20.35 -12.02 5.77
CA ILE A 146 -19.64 -12.78 4.74
C ILE A 146 -18.40 -12.02 4.28
N HIS A 147 -18.51 -10.73 3.98
CA HIS A 147 -17.35 -9.90 3.61
C HIS A 147 -16.31 -9.77 4.73
N LEU A 148 -16.74 -9.71 5.99
CA LEU A 148 -15.86 -9.64 7.15
C LEU A 148 -15.11 -10.96 7.38
N ILE A 149 -15.76 -12.09 7.09
CA ILE A 149 -15.16 -13.43 7.15
C ILE A 149 -14.22 -13.67 5.97
N VAL A 150 -14.66 -13.35 4.75
CA VAL A 150 -13.92 -13.65 3.52
C VAL A 150 -12.76 -12.67 3.32
N SER A 151 -13.01 -11.37 3.48
CA SER A 151 -12.07 -10.29 3.11
C SER A 151 -12.02 -9.14 4.14
N PRO A 152 -11.71 -9.39 5.44
CA PRO A 152 -11.53 -8.37 6.46
C PRO A 152 -10.44 -7.37 6.08
N ASP A 153 -9.37 -7.78 5.39
CA ASP A 153 -8.29 -6.88 4.98
C ASP A 153 -8.75 -5.84 3.97
N LEU A 154 -9.51 -6.28 2.95
CA LEU A 154 -10.11 -5.37 1.98
C LEU A 154 -11.12 -4.42 2.64
N LEU A 155 -11.96 -4.95 3.55
CA LEU A 155 -12.97 -4.16 4.24
C LEU A 155 -12.34 -3.11 5.16
N ALA A 156 -11.31 -3.49 5.91
CA ALA A 156 -10.55 -2.58 6.75
C ALA A 156 -9.82 -1.53 5.89
N ALA A 157 -9.19 -1.91 4.77
CA ALA A 157 -8.58 -0.99 3.81
C ALA A 157 -9.58 0.10 3.35
N LYS A 158 -10.77 -0.32 2.91
CA LYS A 158 -11.84 0.58 2.48
C LYS A 158 -12.32 1.49 3.62
N THR A 159 -12.48 0.93 4.81
CA THR A 159 -12.95 1.65 5.99
C THR A 159 -12.00 2.80 6.36
N PHE A 160 -10.69 2.53 6.44
CA PHE A 160 -9.73 3.58 6.82
C PHE A 160 -9.45 4.57 5.69
N LYS A 161 -9.53 4.15 4.42
CA LYS A 161 -9.53 5.08 3.29
C LYS A 161 -10.73 6.04 3.35
N SER A 162 -11.92 5.53 3.69
CA SER A 162 -13.11 6.37 3.90
C SER A 162 -12.95 7.32 5.08
N LYS A 163 -12.30 6.89 6.17
CA LYS A 163 -12.02 7.76 7.34
C LYS A 163 -11.04 8.89 7.02
N ILE A 164 -10.05 8.64 6.15
CA ILE A 164 -9.16 9.72 5.65
C ILE A 164 -9.98 10.75 4.87
N HIS A 165 -10.88 10.29 4.01
CA HIS A 165 -11.76 11.17 3.24
C HIS A 165 -12.66 12.02 4.14
N GLU A 166 -13.31 11.40 5.13
CA GLU A 166 -14.15 12.07 6.14
C GLU A 166 -13.34 13.11 6.94
N PHE A 167 -12.15 12.74 7.41
CA PHE A 167 -11.25 13.65 8.12
C PHE A 167 -10.90 14.91 7.31
N VAL A 168 -10.54 14.74 6.02
CA VAL A 168 -10.21 15.87 5.15
C VAL A 168 -11.45 16.75 4.90
N LYS A 169 -12.62 16.14 4.72
CA LYS A 169 -13.87 16.87 4.51
C LYS A 169 -14.26 17.71 5.73
N GLU A 170 -14.23 17.11 6.91
CA GLU A 170 -14.54 17.77 8.19
C GLU A 170 -13.56 18.91 8.51
N ASN A 171 -12.28 18.73 8.18
CA ASN A 171 -11.24 19.72 8.47
C ASN A 171 -10.93 20.64 7.29
N SER A 172 -11.71 20.60 6.21
CA SER A 172 -11.49 21.41 5.00
C SER A 172 -11.25 22.89 5.33
N LYS A 173 -12.11 23.51 6.14
CA LYS A 173 -11.95 24.92 6.58
C LYS A 173 -10.65 25.16 7.36
N ARG A 174 -10.31 24.27 8.29
CA ARG A 174 -9.07 24.37 9.10
C ARG A 174 -7.82 24.22 8.24
N LEU A 175 -7.87 23.34 7.25
CA LEU A 175 -6.81 23.16 6.26
C LEU A 175 -6.61 24.40 5.36
N HIS A 176 -7.48 25.41 5.39
CA HIS A 176 -7.38 26.63 4.61
C HIS A 176 -7.12 27.90 5.45
N LYS A 177 -7.09 27.81 6.79
CA LYS A 177 -7.04 28.98 7.69
C LYS A 177 -5.69 29.72 7.68
N GLU A 178 -4.66 29.20 7.02
CA GLU A 178 -3.30 29.77 7.01
C GLU A 178 -3.15 31.00 6.09
N ASP A 179 -3.72 31.03 4.88
CA ASP A 179 -3.30 32.03 3.88
C ASP A 179 -4.02 33.39 3.98
N SER A 180 -5.07 33.50 4.79
CA SER A 180 -5.77 34.79 5.00
C SER A 180 -5.12 35.65 6.09
N SER A 181 -4.47 35.05 7.09
CA SER A 181 -3.94 35.76 8.26
C SER A 181 -2.61 36.49 8.03
N GLU A 182 -1.83 36.09 7.01
CA GLU A 182 -0.64 36.84 6.58
C GLU A 182 -0.97 38.08 5.74
N ASN A 183 -2.16 38.16 5.14
CA ASN A 183 -2.58 39.31 4.34
C ASN A 183 -3.07 40.50 5.18
N GLU A 184 -3.59 40.29 6.39
CA GLU A 184 -4.03 41.39 7.27
C GLU A 184 -2.86 42.10 7.98
N LYS A 185 -1.74 41.41 8.23
CA LYS A 185 -0.60 42.02 8.94
C LYS A 185 0.29 42.91 8.08
N ASN A 186 0.16 42.86 6.75
CA ASN A 186 0.93 43.69 5.81
C ASN A 186 0.12 44.86 5.21
N GLY A 187 -1.12 45.08 5.66
CA GLY A 187 -2.04 46.09 5.11
C GLY A 187 -2.16 47.39 5.92
N VAL A 188 -1.41 47.56 7.02
CA VAL A 188 -1.52 48.75 7.87
C VAL A 188 -0.14 49.26 8.24
N SER A 189 0.38 50.23 7.47
CA SER A 189 1.12 51.37 8.01
C SER A 189 1.54 52.35 6.91
N ASN A 190 1.20 53.62 7.14
CA ASN A 190 1.79 54.86 6.62
C ASN A 190 1.13 55.49 5.39
N LEU A 191 -0.02 56.11 5.64
CA LEU A 191 -0.29 57.46 5.17
C LEU A 191 0.66 58.40 5.90
N ASP A 192 1.55 59.07 5.18
CA ASP A 192 2.12 60.36 5.58
C ASP A 192 2.25 61.25 4.34
N GLU A 193 1.86 62.50 4.56
CA GLU A 193 1.68 63.58 3.59
C GLU A 193 3.02 64.13 3.05
N GLU A 194 2.93 64.65 1.82
CA GLU A 194 3.69 65.74 1.14
C GLU A 194 4.86 66.47 1.86
N PRO A 195 5.86 67.07 1.13
CA PRO A 195 5.57 68.07 0.09
C PRO A 195 6.53 68.25 -1.11
N LEU A 196 5.98 68.96 -2.09
CA LEU A 196 6.56 69.67 -3.22
C LEU A 196 7.96 70.29 -3.02
N GLU A 197 8.81 70.15 -4.04
CA GLU A 197 9.84 71.17 -4.33
C GLU A 197 10.05 71.34 -5.86
N LYS A 198 9.93 72.59 -6.31
CA LYS A 198 10.21 73.10 -7.66
C LYS A 198 11.72 73.35 -7.82
N ARG A 199 12.28 73.18 -9.02
CA ARG A 199 13.25 74.11 -9.61
C ARG A 199 13.46 73.91 -11.11
N GLU A 200 13.72 75.05 -11.76
CA GLU A 200 13.69 75.34 -13.19
C GLU A 200 15.10 75.36 -13.83
N HIS A 201 15.12 75.46 -15.17
CA HIS A 201 16.18 76.00 -16.08
C HIS A 201 17.50 75.19 -16.20
N GLU A 202 18.22 75.08 -17.33
CA GLU A 202 18.25 75.77 -18.63
C GLU A 202 19.14 75.00 -19.66
N VAL A 203 18.66 74.95 -20.92
CA VAL A 203 19.32 75.15 -22.24
C VAL A 203 20.84 74.86 -22.47
N SER A 204 21.17 74.05 -23.49
CA SER A 204 21.90 74.49 -24.72
C SER A 204 22.25 73.35 -25.73
N SER A 205 21.87 73.58 -27.00
CA SER A 205 22.51 73.31 -28.33
C SER A 205 23.48 72.12 -28.53
N SER A 206 23.55 71.38 -29.64
CA SER A 206 23.28 71.70 -31.06
C SER A 206 23.15 70.42 -31.95
N ASP A 207 22.60 70.63 -33.15
CA ASP A 207 22.83 69.95 -34.44
C ASP A 207 21.92 68.80 -34.95
N GLU A 208 21.64 68.96 -36.25
CA GLU A 208 20.51 68.56 -37.11
C GLU A 208 20.67 67.14 -37.73
N THR A 209 19.68 66.22 -37.65
CA THR A 209 18.65 65.74 -38.63
C THR A 209 19.12 65.24 -40.03
N PRO A 210 18.33 64.45 -40.82
CA PRO A 210 17.03 63.79 -40.58
C PRO A 210 16.93 62.30 -41.07
N PHE A 211 15.98 61.52 -40.54
CA PHE A 211 15.02 60.72 -41.33
C PHE A 211 13.87 60.20 -40.44
N GLU A 212 12.66 60.30 -40.99
CA GLU A 212 11.28 60.22 -40.44
C GLU A 212 10.92 58.93 -39.65
N ASN A 213 10.37 59.06 -38.43
CA ASN A 213 8.95 59.10 -38.02
C ASN A 213 8.12 57.82 -38.26
N GLU A 214 7.88 57.04 -37.20
CA GLU A 214 6.51 56.83 -36.68
C GLU A 214 6.48 56.36 -35.20
N LYS A 215 5.46 56.84 -34.48
CA LYS A 215 5.16 56.84 -33.02
C LYS A 215 5.37 55.48 -32.32
N LEU A 216 6.01 55.41 -31.15
CA LEU A 216 5.61 55.86 -29.79
C LEU A 216 4.38 55.14 -29.24
N GLU A 217 4.63 54.07 -28.47
CA GLU A 217 4.03 53.87 -27.14
C GLU A 217 4.95 52.95 -26.32
N ASP A 218 5.65 53.59 -25.39
CA ASP A 218 6.47 52.96 -24.37
C ASP A 218 5.54 52.48 -23.24
N SER A 219 5.50 51.18 -22.99
CA SER A 219 5.09 50.65 -21.70
C SER A 219 5.97 49.46 -21.34
N SER A 220 7.13 49.79 -20.77
CA SER A 220 7.88 48.90 -19.91
C SER A 220 7.00 48.46 -18.72
N GLN A 221 6.27 47.35 -18.87
CA GLN A 221 5.76 46.59 -17.73
C GLN A 221 6.67 45.38 -17.49
N THR A 222 7.67 45.62 -16.65
CA THR A 222 8.29 44.61 -15.79
C THR A 222 7.20 43.82 -15.08
N SER A 223 6.85 42.65 -15.61
CA SER A 223 5.99 41.67 -14.93
C SER A 223 6.80 40.95 -13.85
N ARG A 224 6.96 41.63 -12.71
CA ARG A 224 7.18 40.95 -11.42
C ARG A 224 6.00 40.01 -11.20
N THR A 225 6.22 38.74 -11.46
CA THR A 225 5.24 37.69 -11.17
C THR A 225 5.36 37.36 -9.69
N ASP A 226 4.78 38.20 -8.83
CA ASP A 226 4.50 37.82 -7.45
C ASP A 226 3.42 36.73 -7.50
N ASN A 227 3.84 35.46 -7.46
CA ASN A 227 2.94 34.31 -7.32
C ASN A 227 2.33 34.31 -5.90
N LYS A 228 1.39 35.23 -5.66
CA LYS A 228 0.45 35.16 -4.54
C LYS A 228 -0.51 34.00 -4.81
N THR A 229 -0.42 32.94 -4.01
CA THR A 229 -1.36 31.81 -4.01
C THR A 229 -2.72 32.28 -3.51
N VAL A 230 -3.63 32.60 -4.44
CA VAL A 230 -5.03 32.90 -4.09
C VAL A 230 -5.72 31.59 -3.68
N ASN A 231 -5.92 31.44 -2.38
CA ASN A 231 -6.56 30.28 -1.75
C ASN A 231 -8.06 30.48 -1.63
N GLU A 232 -8.80 30.04 -2.64
CA GLU A 232 -10.24 29.96 -2.54
C GLU A 232 -10.75 28.58 -2.99
N CYS A 233 -11.13 27.78 -2.01
CA CYS A 233 -11.83 26.51 -2.24
C CYS A 233 -13.20 26.77 -2.94
N SER A 234 -13.72 28.01 -2.86
CA SER A 234 -14.88 28.57 -3.57
C SER A 234 -14.66 28.82 -5.07
N GLU A 235 -13.45 29.22 -5.48
CA GLU A 235 -13.17 29.59 -6.88
C GLU A 235 -12.65 28.42 -7.74
N ASN A 236 -12.21 27.34 -7.11
CA ASN A 236 -11.54 26.21 -7.74
C ASN A 236 -12.50 25.10 -8.18
N TYR A 237 -12.04 24.22 -9.08
CA TYR A 237 -12.81 23.03 -9.47
C TYR A 237 -13.05 22.11 -8.26
N ILE A 238 -14.28 21.59 -8.15
CA ILE A 238 -14.71 20.73 -7.06
C ILE A 238 -14.92 19.30 -7.59
N ASP A 239 -14.37 18.30 -6.89
CA ASP A 239 -14.60 16.89 -7.21
C ASP A 239 -16.03 16.46 -6.82
N LYS A 240 -16.49 15.29 -7.28
CA LYS A 240 -17.81 14.71 -6.97
C LYS A 240 -18.15 14.62 -5.48
N ASP A 241 -17.14 14.68 -4.61
CA ASP A 241 -17.24 14.55 -3.16
C ASP A 241 -17.29 15.90 -2.41
N ASP A 242 -17.41 17.01 -3.15
CA ASP A 242 -17.40 18.40 -2.68
C ASP A 242 -16.04 18.84 -2.09
N LEU A 243 -14.94 18.31 -2.64
CA LEU A 243 -13.58 18.66 -2.24
C LEU A 243 -12.91 19.52 -3.32
N CYS A 244 -12.31 20.65 -2.92
CA CYS A 244 -11.46 21.42 -3.82
C CYS A 244 -10.09 20.73 -4.02
N ILE A 245 -9.36 21.21 -5.01
CA ILE A 245 -8.09 20.65 -5.49
C ILE A 245 -7.06 20.46 -4.37
N GLN A 246 -6.87 21.46 -3.50
CA GLN A 246 -5.88 21.36 -2.43
C GLN A 246 -6.30 20.40 -1.32
N CYS A 247 -7.60 20.34 -0.98
CA CYS A 247 -8.10 19.30 -0.06
C CYS A 247 -7.87 17.89 -0.65
N ASN A 248 -8.03 17.77 -1.97
CA ASN A 248 -7.72 16.52 -2.65
C ASN A 248 -6.22 16.17 -2.61
N ASP A 249 -5.33 17.16 -2.65
CA ASP A 249 -3.90 16.91 -2.46
C ASP A 249 -3.59 16.35 -1.07
N SER A 250 -4.15 16.94 -0.02
CA SER A 250 -4.02 16.42 1.35
C SER A 250 -4.53 14.99 1.46
N MET A 251 -5.71 14.70 0.87
CA MET A 251 -6.24 13.33 0.81
C MET A 251 -5.29 12.36 0.09
N LYS A 252 -4.71 12.76 -1.05
CA LYS A 252 -3.79 11.91 -1.81
C LYS A 252 -2.51 11.64 -1.01
N PHE A 253 -1.94 12.63 -0.32
CA PHE A 253 -0.74 12.44 0.50
C PHE A 253 -0.99 11.50 1.68
N MET A 254 -2.08 11.71 2.44
CA MET A 254 -2.47 10.82 3.53
C MET A 254 -2.68 9.38 3.03
N THR A 255 -3.41 9.23 1.92
CA THR A 255 -3.71 7.91 1.33
C THR A 255 -2.43 7.21 0.85
N LYS A 256 -1.49 7.93 0.24
CA LYS A 256 -0.20 7.41 -0.21
C LYS A 256 0.59 6.78 0.93
N PHE A 257 0.78 7.51 2.03
CA PHE A 257 1.53 6.99 3.17
C PHE A 257 0.78 5.89 3.91
N TYR A 258 -0.54 6.01 4.05
CA TYR A 258 -1.38 4.96 4.62
C TYR A 258 -1.22 3.63 3.87
N ILE A 259 -1.39 3.63 2.54
CA ILE A 259 -1.25 2.42 1.71
C ILE A 259 0.16 1.86 1.83
N LYS A 260 1.18 2.72 1.74
CA LYS A 260 2.57 2.30 1.85
C LYS A 260 2.81 1.57 3.18
N PHE A 261 2.48 2.19 4.31
CA PHE A 261 2.66 1.59 5.63
C PHE A 261 1.83 0.32 5.83
N ALA A 262 0.61 0.25 5.28
CA ALA A 262 -0.23 -0.96 5.34
C ALA A 262 0.41 -2.15 4.62
N ASN A 263 0.97 -1.94 3.43
CA ASN A 263 1.68 -2.99 2.69
C ASN A 263 2.89 -3.52 3.47
N TRP A 264 3.66 -2.63 4.09
CA TRP A 264 4.78 -3.03 4.94
C TRP A 264 4.34 -3.85 6.15
N ASN A 265 3.26 -3.41 6.80
CA ASN A 265 2.72 -4.13 7.94
C ASN A 265 2.24 -5.53 7.55
N ASN A 266 1.64 -5.69 6.36
CA ASN A 266 1.24 -7.01 5.86
C ASN A 266 2.44 -7.95 5.70
N LEU A 267 3.54 -7.47 5.11
CA LEU A 267 4.77 -8.26 4.99
C LEU A 267 5.33 -8.66 6.37
N ILE A 268 5.41 -7.72 7.32
CA ILE A 268 5.89 -7.99 8.68
C ILE A 268 5.02 -9.04 9.37
N LEU A 269 3.70 -8.92 9.27
CA LEU A 269 2.77 -9.89 9.83
C LEU A 269 2.96 -11.29 9.22
N SER A 270 3.23 -11.38 7.92
CA SER A 270 3.49 -12.67 7.25
C SER A 270 4.83 -13.27 7.68
N VAL A 271 5.86 -12.44 7.91
CA VAL A 271 7.14 -12.88 8.50
C VAL A 271 6.93 -13.42 9.92
N VAL A 272 6.23 -12.68 10.78
CA VAL A 272 5.93 -13.11 12.16
C VAL A 272 5.12 -14.40 12.17
N LEU A 273 4.09 -14.50 11.32
CA LEU A 273 3.29 -15.71 11.19
C LEU A 273 4.14 -16.90 10.71
N THR A 274 5.06 -16.68 9.77
CA THR A 274 6.00 -17.71 9.30
C THR A 274 6.86 -18.21 10.45
N ILE A 275 7.43 -17.31 11.25
CA ILE A 275 8.25 -17.69 12.43
C ILE A 275 7.40 -18.52 13.41
N ILE A 276 6.16 -18.11 13.71
CA ILE A 276 5.26 -18.84 14.60
C ILE A 276 4.97 -20.24 14.04
N ILE A 277 4.67 -20.37 12.75
CA ILE A 277 4.40 -21.65 12.11
C ILE A 277 5.64 -22.55 12.14
N MET A 278 6.83 -22.01 11.91
CA MET A 278 8.07 -22.78 11.99
C MET A 278 8.37 -23.24 13.42
N LEU A 279 8.15 -22.38 14.42
CA LEU A 279 8.36 -22.75 15.83
C LEU A 279 7.36 -23.82 16.29
N VAL A 280 6.07 -23.67 15.96
CA VAL A 280 5.02 -24.58 16.44
C VAL A 280 4.92 -25.85 15.60
N GLY A 281 5.11 -25.74 14.28
CA GLY A 281 4.97 -26.84 13.33
C GLY A 281 6.13 -27.82 13.35
N ILE A 282 7.30 -27.41 13.86
CA ILE A 282 8.51 -28.25 13.89
C ILE A 282 8.83 -28.74 15.31
N ASP A 283 8.29 -28.13 16.36
CA ASP A 283 8.58 -28.51 17.74
C ASP A 283 7.61 -29.61 18.25
N LYS A 284 8.14 -30.71 18.83
CA LYS A 284 7.37 -31.89 19.24
C LYS A 284 6.66 -31.73 20.59
N ASP A 285 7.06 -30.75 21.40
CA ASP A 285 6.74 -30.74 22.84
C ASP A 285 5.49 -29.93 23.25
N PHE A 286 4.58 -29.59 22.32
CA PHE A 286 3.40 -28.79 22.66
C PHE A 286 2.16 -29.62 23.04
N THR A 287 1.69 -29.45 24.27
CA THR A 287 0.35 -29.92 24.68
C THR A 287 -0.72 -29.28 23.78
N ASN A 288 -1.60 -30.08 23.18
CA ASN A 288 -2.60 -29.67 22.15
C ASN A 288 -2.05 -29.21 20.79
N GLN A 289 -0.83 -29.63 20.40
CA GLN A 289 -0.19 -29.28 19.12
C GLN A 289 -1.14 -29.40 17.90
N LYS A 290 -1.93 -30.48 17.80
CA LYS A 290 -2.87 -30.70 16.69
C LYS A 290 -3.90 -29.57 16.54
N GLY A 291 -4.48 -29.10 17.65
CA GLY A 291 -5.46 -28.02 17.64
C GLY A 291 -4.83 -26.69 17.24
N ILE A 292 -3.59 -26.44 17.68
CA ILE A 292 -2.84 -25.23 17.33
C ILE A 292 -2.45 -25.24 15.86
N ILE A 293 -1.90 -26.35 15.34
CA ILE A 293 -1.55 -26.53 13.92
C ILE A 293 -2.79 -26.31 13.04
N TYR A 294 -3.92 -26.92 13.41
CA TYR A 294 -5.19 -26.74 12.70
C TYR A 294 -5.67 -25.28 12.71
N THR A 295 -5.55 -24.60 13.85
CA THR A 295 -5.87 -23.16 13.99
C THR A 295 -4.97 -22.31 13.10
N LEU A 296 -3.66 -22.56 13.11
CA LEU A 296 -2.68 -21.85 12.30
C LEU A 296 -2.92 -22.08 10.79
N PHE A 297 -3.25 -23.31 10.40
CA PHE A 297 -3.60 -23.64 9.02
C PHE A 297 -4.83 -22.88 8.54
N ILE A 298 -5.92 -22.89 9.29
CA ILE A 298 -7.11 -22.12 8.95
C ILE A 298 -6.81 -20.62 8.93
N LEU A 299 -6.11 -20.10 9.94
CA LEU A 299 -5.75 -18.69 10.02
C LEU A 299 -4.93 -18.26 8.79
N LEU A 300 -3.97 -19.09 8.38
CA LEU A 300 -3.14 -18.86 7.21
C LEU A 300 -3.96 -18.88 5.91
N LEU A 301 -4.80 -19.89 5.68
CA LEU A 301 -5.64 -19.97 4.48
C LEU A 301 -6.62 -18.80 4.38
N LEU A 302 -7.24 -18.46 5.51
CA LEU A 302 -8.11 -17.31 5.64
C LEU A 302 -7.37 -16.01 5.31
N ARG A 303 -6.16 -15.82 5.85
CA ARG A 303 -5.30 -14.66 5.53
C ARG A 303 -4.93 -14.63 4.05
N LEU A 304 -4.51 -15.76 3.48
CA LEU A 304 -4.16 -15.91 2.08
C LEU A 304 -5.34 -15.50 1.18
N LEU A 305 -6.57 -15.94 1.50
CA LEU A 305 -7.80 -15.58 0.80
C LEU A 305 -8.08 -14.08 0.86
N SER A 306 -8.02 -13.51 2.06
CA SER A 306 -8.15 -12.08 2.31
C SER A 306 -7.24 -11.25 1.41
N ARG A 307 -5.96 -11.65 1.39
CA ARG A 307 -4.90 -10.89 0.76
C ARG A 307 -4.96 -11.03 -0.75
N THR A 308 -5.26 -12.23 -1.23
CA THR A 308 -5.55 -12.51 -2.64
C THR A 308 -6.65 -11.59 -3.16
N ILE A 309 -7.76 -11.47 -2.44
CA ILE A 309 -8.88 -10.59 -2.83
C ILE A 309 -8.47 -9.11 -2.81
N GLU A 310 -7.70 -8.67 -1.80
CA GLU A 310 -7.19 -7.30 -1.74
C GLU A 310 -6.25 -6.97 -2.91
N ILE A 311 -5.30 -7.86 -3.22
CA ILE A 311 -4.36 -7.71 -4.34
C ILE A 311 -5.11 -7.74 -5.67
N ALA A 312 -6.04 -8.69 -5.86
CA ALA A 312 -6.84 -8.80 -7.07
C ALA A 312 -7.71 -7.56 -7.29
N LYS A 313 -8.27 -6.99 -6.21
CA LYS A 313 -9.03 -5.73 -6.31
C LYS A 313 -8.13 -4.55 -6.67
N ALA A 314 -6.93 -4.47 -6.09
CA ALA A 314 -5.96 -3.44 -6.45
C ALA A 314 -5.52 -3.58 -7.92
N PHE A 315 -5.27 -4.81 -8.38
CA PHE A 315 -4.99 -5.11 -9.78
C PHE A 315 -6.13 -4.68 -10.72
N TYR A 316 -7.37 -5.02 -10.37
CA TYR A 316 -8.52 -4.62 -11.17
C TYR A 316 -8.66 -3.10 -11.26
N ASP A 317 -8.51 -2.40 -10.12
CA ASP A 317 -8.63 -0.94 -10.07
C ASP A 317 -7.47 -0.20 -10.74
N ASP A 318 -6.27 -0.79 -10.72
CA ASP A 318 -5.09 -0.14 -11.28
C ASP A 318 -4.87 -0.49 -12.76
N VAL A 319 -5.13 -1.73 -13.18
CA VAL A 319 -4.78 -2.25 -14.53
C VAL A 319 -5.99 -2.40 -15.44
N VAL A 320 -7.11 -2.92 -14.91
CA VAL A 320 -8.28 -3.27 -15.75
C VAL A 320 -9.21 -2.07 -15.91
N GLN A 321 -9.53 -1.39 -14.82
CA GLN A 321 -10.42 -0.24 -14.82
C GLN A 321 -9.61 1.05 -14.80
N VAL A 322 -9.65 1.83 -15.88
CA VAL A 322 -9.06 3.17 -15.87
C VAL A 322 -10.00 4.10 -15.12
N GLY A 323 -9.67 4.41 -13.86
CA GLY A 323 -10.40 5.40 -13.07
C GLY A 323 -10.37 6.79 -13.72
N ILE A 324 -11.50 7.51 -13.62
CA ILE A 324 -11.63 8.89 -14.07
C ILE A 324 -12.18 9.72 -12.90
N ARG A 325 -11.49 10.81 -12.60
CA ARG A 325 -12.01 11.86 -11.72
C ARG A 325 -12.72 12.93 -12.53
N ILE A 326 -13.84 13.38 -11.99
CA ILE A 326 -14.70 14.36 -12.62
C ILE A 326 -14.70 15.60 -11.75
N TYR A 327 -14.07 16.64 -12.26
CA TYR A 327 -14.05 17.95 -11.66
C TYR A 327 -15.17 18.79 -12.26
N LYS A 328 -15.92 19.48 -11.40
CA LYS A 328 -17.00 20.37 -11.81
C LYS A 328 -16.67 21.80 -11.41
N ARG A 329 -16.95 22.73 -12.32
CA ARG A 329 -16.97 24.16 -12.03
C ARG A 329 -18.12 24.76 -12.81
N GLN A 330 -19.11 25.31 -12.10
CA GLN A 330 -20.35 25.80 -12.70
C GLN A 330 -21.00 24.70 -13.58
N ASN A 331 -21.02 24.87 -14.91
CA ASN A 331 -21.55 23.90 -15.88
C ASN A 331 -20.49 23.06 -16.61
N GLU A 332 -19.21 23.30 -16.35
CA GLU A 332 -18.14 22.57 -17.01
C GLU A 332 -17.73 21.32 -16.21
N LYS A 333 -17.68 20.17 -16.89
CA LYS A 333 -17.13 18.92 -16.36
C LYS A 333 -15.80 18.65 -17.04
N ILE A 334 -14.72 18.64 -16.26
CA ILE A 334 -13.40 18.27 -16.74
C ILE A 334 -13.05 16.88 -16.22
N TYR A 335 -12.67 16.02 -17.16
CA TYR A 335 -12.25 14.66 -16.87
C TYR A 335 -10.74 14.62 -16.74
N LEU A 336 -10.29 14.06 -15.63
CA LEU A 336 -8.88 13.86 -15.37
C LEU A 336 -8.64 12.37 -15.10
N HIS A 337 -7.64 11.80 -15.78
CA HIS A 337 -7.29 10.40 -15.57
C HIS A 337 -6.74 10.18 -14.17
N ASP A 338 -7.32 9.23 -13.43
CA ASP A 338 -6.89 8.92 -12.06
C ASP A 338 -5.45 8.45 -11.98
N TRP A 339 -5.01 7.70 -12.99
CA TRP A 339 -3.65 7.15 -13.03
C TRP A 339 -2.60 8.25 -12.98
N LYS A 340 -2.75 9.30 -13.81
CA LYS A 340 -1.78 10.40 -13.92
C LYS A 340 -1.92 11.41 -12.78
N ASN A 341 -3.07 11.43 -12.10
CA ASN A 341 -3.38 12.33 -10.99
C ASN A 341 -3.07 11.76 -9.60
N SER A 342 -2.56 10.54 -9.52
CA SER A 342 -2.24 9.87 -8.25
C SER A 342 -0.79 10.14 -7.83
N TYR A 343 -0.56 10.48 -6.56
CA TYR A 343 0.81 10.54 -6.00
C TYR A 343 1.45 9.16 -5.79
N ILE A 344 0.72 8.08 -6.12
CA ILE A 344 1.23 6.70 -6.16
C ILE A 344 1.89 6.48 -7.51
N ARG A 345 3.17 6.86 -7.58
CA ARG A 345 4.01 6.71 -8.79
C ARG A 345 4.39 5.26 -9.07
N LYS A 346 4.90 5.03 -10.28
CA LYS A 346 5.43 3.75 -10.76
C LYS A 346 6.35 3.04 -9.75
N PRO A 347 7.33 3.69 -9.08
CA PRO A 347 8.16 3.05 -8.06
C PRO A 347 7.37 2.53 -6.84
N LEU A 348 6.28 3.22 -6.46
CA LEU A 348 5.44 2.80 -5.34
C LEU A 348 4.54 1.61 -5.69
N ARG A 349 4.08 1.52 -6.95
CA ARG A 349 3.30 0.37 -7.44
C ARG A 349 4.17 -0.87 -7.61
N ILE A 350 5.38 -0.70 -8.14
CA ILE A 350 6.40 -1.75 -8.20
C ILE A 350 6.75 -2.21 -6.78
N SER A 351 6.95 -1.27 -5.85
CA SER A 351 7.12 -1.60 -4.44
C SER A 351 5.94 -2.43 -3.92
N LEU A 352 4.68 -2.02 -4.12
CA LEU A 352 3.51 -2.80 -3.70
C LEU A 352 3.52 -4.23 -4.27
N ALA A 353 3.87 -4.39 -5.56
CA ALA A 353 3.94 -5.69 -6.22
C ALA A 353 5.02 -6.59 -5.59
N ILE A 354 6.24 -6.08 -5.41
CA ILE A 354 7.37 -6.83 -4.84
C ILE A 354 7.07 -7.26 -3.39
N HIS A 355 6.48 -6.38 -2.58
CA HIS A 355 6.13 -6.73 -1.20
C HIS A 355 5.05 -7.81 -1.16
N SER A 356 4.06 -7.70 -2.02
CA SER A 356 2.99 -8.70 -2.13
C SER A 356 3.53 -10.03 -2.65
N LEU A 357 4.51 -10.02 -3.56
CA LEU A 357 5.17 -11.23 -4.04
C LEU A 357 5.93 -11.94 -2.91
N LEU A 358 6.77 -11.22 -2.18
CA LEU A 358 7.50 -11.76 -1.04
C LEU A 358 6.54 -12.30 0.04
N GLU A 359 5.46 -11.56 0.31
CA GLU A 359 4.39 -11.98 1.22
C GLU A 359 3.75 -13.30 0.79
N LEU A 360 3.40 -13.44 -0.50
CA LEU A 360 2.78 -14.65 -1.03
C LEU A 360 3.75 -15.84 -1.00
N VAL A 361 5.02 -15.66 -1.37
CA VAL A 361 6.04 -16.72 -1.29
C VAL A 361 6.11 -17.30 0.12
N LEU A 362 6.17 -16.44 1.15
CA LEU A 362 6.22 -16.88 2.55
C LEU A 362 4.93 -17.59 2.97
N MET A 363 3.77 -17.03 2.64
CA MET A 363 2.49 -17.63 3.03
C MET A 363 2.21 -18.96 2.31
N PHE A 364 2.55 -19.09 1.04
CA PHE A 364 2.43 -20.35 0.30
C PHE A 364 3.44 -21.39 0.79
N THR A 365 4.68 -21.00 1.12
CA THR A 365 5.65 -21.91 1.77
C THR A 365 5.06 -22.51 3.04
N CYS A 366 4.51 -21.68 3.92
CA CYS A 366 3.86 -22.14 5.15
C CYS A 366 2.63 -23.00 4.87
N ALA A 367 1.86 -22.67 3.82
CA ALA A 367 0.68 -23.43 3.46
C ALA A 367 1.06 -24.84 2.97
N TYR A 368 2.11 -24.99 2.18
CA TYR A 368 2.62 -26.29 1.77
C TYR A 368 3.16 -27.09 2.96
N ILE A 369 3.94 -26.47 3.85
CA ILE A 369 4.44 -27.13 5.07
C ILE A 369 3.27 -27.63 5.92
N LEU A 370 2.28 -26.79 6.21
CA LEU A 370 1.13 -27.19 7.02
C LEU A 370 0.25 -28.24 6.32
N THR A 371 0.10 -28.15 4.99
CA THR A 371 -0.60 -29.19 4.20
C THR A 371 0.15 -30.52 4.29
N PHE A 372 1.48 -30.48 4.23
CA PHE A 372 2.33 -31.65 4.40
C PHE A 372 2.22 -32.25 5.81
N ILE A 373 2.27 -31.44 6.87
CA ILE A 373 2.11 -31.90 8.25
C ILE A 373 0.72 -32.53 8.46
N MET A 374 -0.34 -31.91 7.92
CA MET A 374 -1.72 -32.35 8.14
C MET A 374 -2.14 -33.55 7.29
N PHE A 375 -1.64 -33.63 6.06
CA PHE A 375 -2.12 -34.59 5.06
C PHE A 375 -1.01 -35.46 4.46
N GLY A 376 0.24 -35.36 4.92
CA GLY A 376 1.41 -36.08 4.37
C GLY A 376 1.21 -37.59 4.22
N ASN A 377 0.56 -38.23 5.19
CA ASN A 377 0.23 -39.66 5.13
C ASN A 377 -0.71 -40.01 3.97
N GLN A 378 -1.63 -39.11 3.61
CA GLN A 378 -2.54 -39.29 2.46
C GLN A 378 -1.86 -38.94 1.13
N ILE A 379 -0.72 -38.25 1.17
CA ILE A 379 0.07 -37.83 0.02
C ILE A 379 1.07 -38.92 -0.40
N GLY A 380 1.22 -40.00 0.39
CA GLY A 380 2.18 -41.07 0.14
C GLY A 380 3.59 -40.77 0.64
N PHE A 381 3.73 -39.80 1.57
CA PHE A 381 4.95 -39.64 2.36
C PHE A 381 4.88 -40.58 3.57
N GLN A 382 5.92 -41.38 3.78
CA GLN A 382 6.03 -42.28 4.93
C GLN A 382 6.92 -41.66 6.01
N ASP A 383 6.57 -41.92 7.27
CA ASP A 383 7.34 -41.50 8.44
C ASP A 383 8.61 -42.37 8.55
N LYS A 384 9.80 -41.74 8.56
CA LYS A 384 11.09 -42.47 8.61
C LYS A 384 11.27 -43.31 9.88
N GLU A 385 10.55 -43.00 10.95
CA GLU A 385 10.60 -43.76 12.22
C GLU A 385 9.84 -45.09 12.15
N ASN A 386 8.87 -45.24 11.25
CA ASN A 386 8.18 -46.52 11.02
C ASN A 386 8.85 -47.26 9.87
N GLU A 387 10.09 -47.70 10.12
CA GLU A 387 10.85 -48.59 9.24
C GLU A 387 10.24 -50.01 9.27
N LYS A 388 9.01 -50.15 8.80
CA LYS A 388 8.43 -51.41 8.33
C LYS A 388 7.77 -51.17 6.98
N SER A 389 8.55 -51.47 5.95
CA SER A 389 8.24 -51.51 4.53
C SER A 389 8.44 -50.21 3.74
N PHE A 390 9.70 -49.95 3.35
CA PHE A 390 10.11 -50.03 1.94
C PHE A 390 11.65 -50.00 1.89
N LYS A 391 12.25 -51.15 1.60
CA LYS A 391 13.71 -51.28 1.47
C LYS A 391 14.11 -50.64 0.14
N HIS A 392 14.66 -49.42 0.14
CA HIS A 392 15.36 -48.92 -1.04
C HIS A 392 16.67 -49.70 -1.19
N GLU A 393 16.62 -50.79 -1.94
CA GLU A 393 17.81 -51.55 -2.28
C GLU A 393 18.49 -50.85 -3.47
N MET A 394 19.57 -50.10 -3.21
CA MET A 394 20.45 -49.62 -4.29
C MET A 394 21.16 -50.82 -4.90
N VAL A 395 20.68 -51.30 -6.05
CA VAL A 395 21.37 -52.30 -6.84
C VAL A 395 22.36 -51.58 -7.74
N THR A 396 23.58 -51.37 -7.25
CA THR A 396 24.74 -51.33 -8.15
C THR A 396 25.13 -52.76 -8.48
N GLU A 397 25.05 -53.12 -9.75
CA GLU A 397 26.19 -53.82 -10.36
C GLU A 397 26.27 -53.56 -11.86
N VAL A 398 27.43 -53.05 -12.26
CA VAL A 398 27.88 -52.99 -13.65
C VAL A 398 28.56 -54.32 -13.96
N LYS A 399 28.16 -55.01 -15.04
CA LYS A 399 29.10 -55.45 -16.09
C LYS A 399 28.45 -56.10 -17.30
N ASN A 400 28.76 -55.45 -18.42
CA ASN A 400 29.16 -55.88 -19.77
C ASN A 400 28.76 -57.24 -20.38
N GLU A 401 28.48 -57.14 -21.68
CA GLU A 401 28.54 -58.15 -22.75
C GLU A 401 27.53 -59.33 -22.70
N GLN A 402 26.30 -59.06 -23.17
CA GLN A 402 25.66 -59.75 -24.32
C GLN A 402 24.12 -59.86 -24.27
N ASN A 403 23.44 -59.37 -23.24
CA ASN A 403 21.96 -59.30 -23.27
C ASN A 403 21.47 -57.89 -22.94
N ILE A 404 20.72 -57.29 -23.87
CA ILE A 404 20.04 -56.01 -23.65
C ILE A 404 18.87 -56.30 -22.71
N THR A 405 19.07 -56.08 -21.40
CA THR A 405 17.97 -56.04 -20.45
C THR A 405 17.56 -54.59 -20.26
N LYS A 406 16.38 -54.22 -20.80
CA LYS A 406 15.76 -52.92 -20.51
C LYS A 406 15.35 -52.90 -19.05
N VAL A 407 16.02 -52.11 -18.23
CA VAL A 407 15.62 -51.85 -16.85
C VAL A 407 14.52 -50.79 -16.89
N TYR A 408 13.29 -51.21 -16.64
CA TYR A 408 12.21 -50.29 -16.32
C TYR A 408 12.36 -49.90 -14.85
N ILE A 409 12.54 -48.61 -14.57
CA ILE A 409 12.30 -48.07 -13.24
C ILE A 409 10.79 -48.12 -13.06
N GLU A 410 10.29 -49.15 -12.38
CA GLU A 410 8.91 -49.17 -11.92
C GLU A 410 8.82 -48.20 -10.74
N LYS A 411 8.61 -46.92 -11.06
CA LYS A 411 8.09 -45.96 -10.10
C LYS A 411 6.68 -46.44 -9.78
N GLU A 412 6.43 -46.90 -8.55
CA GLU A 412 5.08 -47.27 -8.14
C GLU A 412 4.11 -46.15 -8.55
N SER A 413 3.12 -46.56 -9.34
CA SER A 413 2.16 -45.68 -10.02
C SER A 413 1.27 -44.85 -9.06
N SER A 414 1.44 -45.04 -7.75
CA SER A 414 0.74 -44.38 -6.65
C SER A 414 1.56 -43.30 -5.92
N SER A 415 2.86 -43.13 -6.23
CA SER A 415 3.66 -42.08 -5.58
C SER A 415 3.23 -40.68 -6.06
N SER A 416 2.89 -39.79 -5.12
CA SER A 416 2.54 -38.41 -5.48
C SER A 416 3.71 -37.76 -6.21
N LYS A 417 3.42 -36.98 -7.27
CA LYS A 417 4.43 -36.15 -7.95
C LYS A 417 5.06 -35.10 -7.02
N ILE A 418 4.53 -34.91 -5.82
CA ILE A 418 5.12 -34.03 -4.80
C ILE A 418 6.49 -34.58 -4.34
N ASN A 419 6.65 -35.91 -4.30
CA ASN A 419 7.90 -36.57 -3.92
C ASN A 419 9.05 -36.31 -4.92
N ASP A 420 8.73 -35.80 -6.12
CA ASP A 420 9.73 -35.37 -7.10
C ASP A 420 10.35 -34.01 -6.76
N TYR A 421 9.71 -33.24 -5.88
CA TYR A 421 10.13 -31.87 -5.51
C TYR A 421 10.53 -31.74 -4.05
N ILE A 422 9.96 -32.57 -3.18
CA ILE A 422 10.22 -32.61 -1.74
C ILE A 422 10.64 -34.04 -1.44
N VAL A 423 11.92 -34.24 -1.16
CA VAL A 423 12.52 -35.58 -1.05
C VAL A 423 12.83 -35.88 0.40
N GLU A 424 13.50 -34.96 1.08
CA GLU A 424 13.96 -35.17 2.45
C GLU A 424 12.96 -34.61 3.48
N GLY A 425 11.95 -33.85 3.03
CA GLY A 425 10.99 -33.21 3.91
C GLY A 425 11.60 -32.04 4.69
N LYS A 426 12.71 -31.48 4.20
CA LYS A 426 13.38 -30.35 4.85
C LYS A 426 12.68 -29.04 4.54
N VAL A 427 12.64 -28.13 5.51
CA VAL A 427 11.96 -26.83 5.38
C VAL A 427 12.42 -26.04 4.15
N TYR A 428 13.70 -26.08 3.80
CA TYR A 428 14.20 -25.35 2.63
C TYR A 428 13.61 -25.88 1.31
N GLU A 429 13.27 -27.18 1.21
CA GLU A 429 12.71 -27.77 -0.01
C GLU A 429 11.35 -27.15 -0.31
N PHE A 430 10.49 -27.01 0.72
CA PHE A 430 9.21 -26.31 0.60
C PHE A 430 9.36 -24.83 0.21
N PHE A 431 10.37 -24.16 0.76
CA PHE A 431 10.63 -22.75 0.44
C PHE A 431 11.09 -22.59 -1.02
N VAL A 432 12.05 -23.40 -1.47
CA VAL A 432 12.53 -23.39 -2.85
C VAL A 432 11.42 -23.78 -3.81
N TYR A 433 10.58 -24.74 -3.45
CA TYR A 433 9.40 -25.13 -4.21
C TYR A 433 8.43 -23.96 -4.38
N ALA A 434 8.07 -23.27 -3.28
CA ALA A 434 7.18 -22.11 -3.34
C ALA A 434 7.79 -20.95 -4.15
N VAL A 435 9.08 -20.67 -4.00
CA VAL A 435 9.78 -19.68 -4.84
C VAL A 435 9.70 -20.08 -6.32
N SER A 436 10.01 -21.34 -6.64
CA SER A 436 9.96 -21.84 -8.02
C SER A 436 8.58 -21.64 -8.66
N ILE A 437 7.50 -21.95 -7.94
CA ILE A 437 6.13 -21.75 -8.45
C ILE A 437 5.80 -20.27 -8.60
N CYS A 438 6.15 -19.44 -7.62
CA CYS A 438 5.84 -18.01 -7.66
C CYS A 438 6.52 -17.27 -8.82
N PHE A 439 7.71 -17.70 -9.23
CA PHE A 439 8.52 -16.99 -10.22
C PHE A 439 8.55 -17.66 -11.60
N PHE A 440 8.51 -18.99 -11.67
CA PHE A 440 8.92 -19.72 -12.88
C PHE A 440 7.91 -20.76 -13.37
N ASN A 441 6.97 -21.23 -12.55
CA ASN A 441 6.14 -22.38 -12.92
C ASN A 441 4.77 -21.98 -13.49
N ILE A 442 4.66 -21.99 -14.82
CA ILE A 442 3.39 -21.75 -15.57
C ILE A 442 2.69 -23.09 -15.93
N SER A 443 3.22 -24.25 -15.52
CA SER A 443 2.63 -25.54 -15.88
C SER A 443 1.67 -26.09 -14.82
N TYR A 444 0.49 -26.57 -15.26
CA TYR A 444 -0.42 -27.33 -14.40
C TYR A 444 0.06 -28.77 -14.32
N ILE A 445 0.45 -29.19 -13.12
CA ILE A 445 0.80 -30.58 -12.81
C ILE A 445 -0.30 -31.10 -11.89
N ASN A 446 -0.97 -32.19 -12.27
CA ASN A 446 -1.81 -32.91 -11.32
C ASN A 446 -0.91 -33.70 -10.37
N TYR A 447 -0.89 -33.30 -9.10
CA TYR A 447 -0.07 -33.91 -8.05
C TYR A 447 -0.73 -35.13 -7.38
N GLY A 448 -1.94 -35.51 -7.80
CA GLY A 448 -2.71 -36.61 -7.20
C GLY A 448 -3.38 -36.26 -5.87
N VAL A 449 -3.17 -35.03 -5.37
CA VAL A 449 -3.67 -34.56 -4.06
C VAL A 449 -4.52 -33.30 -4.29
N PRO A 450 -5.84 -33.35 -4.03
CA PRO A 450 -6.74 -32.23 -4.32
C PRO A 450 -6.34 -30.90 -3.66
N TRP A 451 -5.97 -30.93 -2.38
CA TRP A 451 -5.59 -29.71 -1.64
C TRP A 451 -4.31 -29.07 -2.18
N TRP A 452 -3.33 -29.89 -2.56
CA TRP A 452 -2.09 -29.41 -3.15
C TRP A 452 -2.32 -28.79 -4.53
N ASN A 453 -3.15 -29.42 -5.37
CA ASN A 453 -3.55 -28.90 -6.67
C ASN A 453 -4.25 -27.52 -6.53
N ILE A 454 -5.14 -27.37 -5.54
CA ILE A 454 -5.82 -26.09 -5.28
C ILE A 454 -4.81 -25.00 -4.90
N LEU A 455 -3.88 -25.30 -3.98
CA LEU A 455 -2.84 -24.35 -3.59
C LEU A 455 -1.94 -23.96 -4.78
N HIS A 456 -1.54 -24.93 -5.59
CA HIS A 456 -0.73 -24.69 -6.80
C HIS A 456 -1.45 -23.75 -7.78
N VAL A 457 -2.68 -24.07 -8.17
CA VAL A 457 -3.46 -23.23 -9.10
C VAL A 457 -3.68 -21.82 -8.55
N TRP A 458 -3.96 -21.72 -7.26
CA TRP A 458 -4.12 -20.42 -6.59
C TRP A 458 -2.82 -19.61 -6.64
N GLN A 459 -1.68 -20.22 -6.28
CA GLN A 459 -0.38 -19.56 -6.33
C GLN A 459 0.00 -19.10 -7.74
N VAL A 460 -0.20 -19.95 -8.75
CA VAL A 460 0.06 -19.60 -10.16
C VAL A 460 -0.79 -18.41 -10.58
N THR A 461 -2.09 -18.43 -10.27
CA THR A 461 -3.02 -17.33 -10.60
C THR A 461 -2.56 -16.01 -9.98
N MET A 462 -2.17 -16.02 -8.70
CA MET A 462 -1.70 -14.82 -8.02
C MET A 462 -0.37 -14.32 -8.55
N SER A 463 0.51 -15.24 -8.95
CA SER A 463 1.80 -14.90 -9.56
C SER A 463 1.60 -14.22 -10.90
N MET A 464 0.66 -14.70 -11.73
CA MET A 464 0.26 -14.02 -12.97
C MET A 464 -0.29 -12.62 -12.71
N VAL A 465 -1.18 -12.44 -11.74
CA VAL A 465 -1.72 -11.13 -11.36
C VAL A 465 -0.61 -10.14 -11.00
N LEU A 466 0.38 -10.57 -10.21
CA LEU A 466 1.50 -9.73 -9.81
C LEU A 466 2.45 -9.42 -10.97
N ILE A 467 2.75 -10.39 -11.83
CA ILE A 467 3.57 -10.19 -13.03
C ILE A 467 2.91 -9.16 -13.95
N ILE A 468 1.61 -9.30 -14.23
CA ILE A 468 0.88 -8.36 -15.08
C ILE A 468 0.87 -6.97 -14.42
N LEU A 469 0.70 -6.88 -13.10
CA LEU A 469 0.76 -5.60 -12.39
C LEU A 469 2.13 -4.92 -12.54
N CYS A 470 3.23 -5.68 -12.43
CA CYS A 470 4.59 -5.19 -12.68
C CYS A 470 4.77 -4.71 -14.12
N ILE A 471 4.32 -5.49 -15.10
CA ILE A 471 4.39 -5.17 -16.53
C ILE A 471 3.56 -3.92 -16.86
N ALA A 472 2.33 -3.84 -16.34
CA ALA A 472 1.44 -2.69 -16.53
C ALA A 472 2.03 -1.41 -15.92
N ALA A 473 2.69 -1.52 -14.75
CA ALA A 473 3.44 -0.40 -14.18
C ALA A 473 4.61 0.02 -15.10
N TYR A 474 5.23 -0.92 -15.82
CA TYR A 474 6.30 -0.61 -16.76
C TYR A 474 5.81 0.10 -18.03
N PHE A 475 4.72 -0.37 -18.64
CA PHE A 475 4.17 0.14 -19.89
C PHE A 475 3.35 1.43 -19.79
N GLY A 476 3.17 2.01 -18.60
CA GLY A 476 2.57 3.34 -18.45
C GLY A 476 3.34 4.39 -19.25
N ARG A 477 2.72 4.93 -20.32
CA ARG A 477 3.31 5.66 -21.46
C ARG A 477 3.88 7.07 -21.16
N SER A 478 4.17 7.40 -19.90
CA SER A 478 4.98 8.55 -19.44
C SER A 478 4.91 8.57 -17.91
N ASP A 479 6.07 8.52 -17.23
CA ASP A 479 6.17 8.73 -15.77
C ASP A 479 6.50 10.20 -15.44
N ASP A 480 6.34 11.07 -16.44
CA ASP A 480 6.60 12.50 -16.32
C ASP A 480 5.57 13.12 -15.39
N MET A 481 6.07 13.77 -14.34
CA MET A 481 5.26 14.55 -13.43
C MET A 481 4.88 15.87 -14.06
N TYR A 482 3.74 16.43 -13.65
CA TYR A 482 3.49 17.82 -13.99
C TYR A 482 4.43 18.73 -13.20
N LYS A 483 4.75 19.88 -13.79
CA LYS A 483 5.69 20.87 -13.25
C LYS A 483 5.38 21.22 -11.79
N ARG A 484 4.09 21.42 -11.47
CA ARG A 484 3.60 21.69 -10.11
C ARG A 484 4.07 20.64 -9.08
N GLU A 485 3.92 19.35 -9.40
CA GLU A 485 4.43 18.32 -8.52
C GLU A 485 5.95 18.32 -8.49
N SER A 486 6.61 18.50 -9.64
CA SER A 486 8.07 18.49 -9.75
C SER A 486 8.69 19.50 -8.78
N ASP A 487 8.19 20.71 -8.80
CA ASP A 487 8.65 21.81 -7.96
C ASP A 487 8.42 21.50 -6.47
N PHE A 488 7.26 20.92 -6.12
CA PHE A 488 6.99 20.46 -4.74
C PHE A 488 7.95 19.38 -4.27
N PHE A 489 8.21 18.36 -5.11
CA PHE A 489 9.10 17.27 -4.72
C PHE A 489 10.54 17.75 -4.64
N ALA A 490 10.98 18.65 -5.51
CA ALA A 490 12.30 19.28 -5.43
C ALA A 490 12.51 19.98 -4.08
N ARG A 491 11.58 20.87 -3.68
CA ARG A 491 11.63 21.59 -2.39
C ARG A 491 11.65 20.64 -1.20
N THR A 492 10.74 19.66 -1.17
CA THR A 492 10.63 18.74 -0.03
C THR A 492 11.78 17.74 0.08
N LEU A 493 12.45 17.39 -1.03
CA LEU A 493 13.59 16.47 -1.05
C LEU A 493 14.81 17.05 -0.33
N GLU A 494 15.11 18.34 -0.54
CA GLU A 494 16.19 19.05 0.14
C GLU A 494 16.00 19.00 1.67
N GLU A 495 14.81 19.36 2.15
CA GLU A 495 14.48 19.37 3.58
C GLU A 495 14.42 17.97 4.21
N VAL A 496 14.04 16.95 3.43
CA VAL A 496 14.06 15.53 3.85
C VAL A 496 15.48 14.99 3.97
N ASN A 497 16.44 15.53 3.21
CA ASN A 497 17.84 15.16 3.25
C ASN A 497 18.66 15.99 4.24
N GLY A 498 18.05 16.99 4.89
CA GLY A 498 18.73 17.86 5.84
C GLY A 498 19.65 18.88 5.16
N GLN A 499 19.50 19.07 3.85
CA GLN A 499 20.09 20.21 3.16
C GLN A 499 19.25 21.43 3.57
N LYS A 500 19.90 22.49 4.06
CA LYS A 500 19.19 23.76 4.33
C LYS A 500 18.54 24.18 3.02
N PRO A 501 17.23 24.49 3.01
CA PRO A 501 16.61 25.01 1.80
C PRO A 501 17.38 26.28 1.43
N MET A 502 17.76 26.41 0.16
CA MET A 502 18.07 27.72 -0.42
C MET A 502 16.75 28.51 -0.48
N ARG A 503 16.21 28.88 0.68
CA ARG A 503 15.37 30.08 0.74
C ARG A 503 16.37 31.18 0.51
N GLU A 504 16.47 31.66 -0.74
CA GLU A 504 17.16 32.90 -1.04
C GLU A 504 16.55 33.98 -0.15
N ASN A 505 17.16 34.19 1.00
CA ASN A 505 17.03 35.43 1.74
C ASN A 505 17.72 36.46 0.85
N LYS A 506 16.97 37.08 -0.07
CA LYS A 506 17.28 38.43 -0.53
C LYS A 506 17.07 39.37 0.65
N LYS A 507 17.94 39.27 1.65
CA LYS A 507 18.27 40.38 2.52
C LYS A 507 19.34 41.14 1.78
N GLU A 508 18.94 42.33 1.31
CA GLU A 508 19.74 43.56 1.35
C GLU A 508 21.25 43.33 1.32
N SER A 509 21.82 43.46 0.13
CA SER A 509 23.21 43.90 -0.02
C SER A 509 23.19 45.04 -1.03
N GLN A 510 23.14 46.24 -0.43
CA GLN A 510 23.58 47.57 -0.89
C GLN A 510 23.39 47.97 -2.34
#